data_AF-A0A7G3Z9U8-F1
#
_entry.id   AF-A0A7G3Z9U8-F1
#
_cell.length_a   1.000
_cell.length_b   1.000
_cell.length_c   1.000
_cell.angle_alpha   90.00
_cell.angle_beta   90.00
_cell.angle_gamma   90.00
#
_symmetry.space_group_name_H-M   'P 1'
#
loop_
_entity.id
_entity.type
_entity.pdbx_description
1 polymer ?
#
loop_
_entity_poly.entity_id
_entity_poly.type
_entity_poly.pdbx_seq_one_letter_code
_entity_poly.pdbx_strand_id
1 'polypeptide(L)'
;MTIALWYCPQQGSAAYEILELLIESLQSIFPSSPRFEPHITITNNLVCNDPDDVNKILTSCVAAVQSIKPLLGSASSGGQLVSFKRCSVGKKFFDKVVLECHENRYLISIAQIMRELYVEIDDTSRSQRAATWARDEFRPHLSLLYSETYPISQAFLRIIQQRIEDALDVQLRSLPATGGDRQLAWQLSTTPTCSWSLPGTFKVVKCEGPVDEWQVLGRTDV
;
A
#
# COMPACT_ATOMS: atom_id res chain seq x y z
N MET A 1 13.14 -9.44 -13.64
CA MET A 1 11.70 -9.57 -13.35
C MET A 1 11.41 -8.95 -12.00
N THR A 2 10.58 -7.92 -11.96
CA THR A 2 10.19 -7.28 -10.70
C THR A 2 8.86 -7.88 -10.25
N ILE A 3 8.91 -8.74 -9.23
CA ILE A 3 7.72 -9.36 -8.63
C ILE A 3 7.49 -8.70 -7.27
N ALA A 4 6.26 -8.32 -6.97
CA ALA A 4 5.86 -7.67 -5.74
C ALA A 4 4.85 -8.52 -4.95
N LEU A 5 4.86 -8.34 -3.62
CA LEU A 5 3.83 -8.86 -2.73
C LEU A 5 2.92 -7.71 -2.35
N TRP A 6 1.64 -7.84 -2.67
CA TRP A 6 0.62 -6.87 -2.32
C TRP A 6 -0.28 -7.40 -1.21
N TYR A 7 -0.75 -6.47 -0.38
CA TYR A 7 -1.83 -6.69 0.58
C TYR A 7 -2.98 -5.76 0.26
N CYS A 8 -4.12 -6.33 -0.14
CA CYS A 8 -5.30 -5.62 -0.58
C CYS A 8 -6.42 -5.73 0.46
N PRO A 9 -7.31 -4.73 0.56
CA PRO A 9 -8.60 -4.94 1.22
C PRO A 9 -9.38 -6.02 0.45
N GLN A 10 -10.23 -6.79 1.15
CA GLN A 10 -11.01 -7.84 0.49
C GLN A 10 -11.98 -7.23 -0.53
N GLN A 11 -12.03 -7.78 -1.74
CA GLN A 11 -12.96 -7.34 -2.78
C GLN A 11 -14.42 -7.43 -2.29
N GLY A 12 -15.23 -6.40 -2.57
CA GLY A 12 -16.60 -6.29 -2.05
C GLY A 12 -16.72 -5.78 -0.61
N SER A 13 -15.59 -5.57 0.10
CA SER A 13 -15.60 -4.88 1.40
C SER A 13 -15.77 -3.37 1.21
N ALA A 14 -16.38 -2.70 2.19
CA ALA A 14 -16.55 -1.24 2.14
C ALA A 14 -15.24 -0.48 1.90
N ALA A 15 -14.13 -0.94 2.50
CA ALA A 15 -12.82 -0.34 2.27
C ALA A 15 -12.35 -0.49 0.82
N TYR A 16 -12.54 -1.67 0.22
CA TYR A 16 -12.19 -1.89 -1.18
C TYR A 16 -12.99 -0.98 -2.11
N GLU A 17 -14.31 -0.96 -1.98
CA GLU A 17 -15.20 -0.17 -2.84
C GLU A 17 -14.91 1.35 -2.73
N ILE A 18 -14.72 1.87 -1.51
CA ILE A 18 -14.40 3.29 -1.29
C ILE A 18 -13.07 3.65 -1.97
N LEU A 19 -12.03 2.82 -1.78
CA LEU A 19 -10.70 3.10 -2.32
C LEU A 19 -10.64 2.94 -3.84
N GLU A 20 -11.31 1.92 -4.38
CA GLU A 20 -11.43 1.71 -5.83
C GLU A 20 -12.15 2.89 -6.49
N LEU A 21 -13.31 3.29 -5.96
CA LEU A 21 -14.05 4.46 -6.46
C LEU A 21 -13.24 5.75 -6.37
N LEU A 22 -12.44 5.93 -5.31
CA LEU A 22 -11.56 7.08 -5.16
C LEU A 22 -10.45 7.08 -6.22
N ILE A 23 -9.81 5.93 -6.48
CA ILE A 23 -8.78 5.78 -7.53
C ILE A 23 -9.39 6.09 -8.90
N GLU A 24 -10.53 5.48 -9.24
CA GLU A 24 -11.22 5.70 -10.53
C GLU A 24 -11.66 7.15 -10.70
N SER A 25 -12.17 7.75 -9.63
CA SER A 25 -12.51 9.16 -9.59
C SER A 25 -11.28 10.00 -9.98
N LEU A 26 -10.15 9.84 -9.30
CA LEU A 26 -8.94 10.62 -9.61
C LEU A 26 -8.42 10.40 -11.03
N GLN A 27 -8.57 9.20 -11.60
CA GLN A 27 -8.24 8.95 -13.02
C GLN A 27 -9.11 9.78 -13.98
N SER A 28 -10.33 10.13 -13.62
CA SER A 28 -11.22 10.97 -14.44
C SER A 28 -10.64 12.36 -14.73
N ILE A 29 -9.75 12.86 -13.87
CA ILE A 29 -9.07 14.16 -14.03
C ILE A 29 -7.60 13.99 -14.48
N PHE A 30 -7.08 12.76 -14.52
CA PHE A 30 -5.76 12.38 -15.05
C PHE A 30 -5.92 11.17 -15.98
N PRO A 31 -6.43 11.35 -17.21
CA PRO A 31 -6.85 10.23 -18.07
C PRO A 31 -5.70 9.34 -18.56
N SER A 32 -4.45 9.80 -18.47
CA SER A 32 -3.26 8.99 -18.76
C SER A 32 -2.84 8.10 -17.58
N SER A 33 -3.53 8.17 -16.45
CA SER A 33 -3.24 7.35 -15.28
C SER A 33 -3.75 5.92 -15.51
N PRO A 34 -2.91 4.89 -15.34
CA PRO A 34 -3.33 3.52 -15.53
C PRO A 34 -4.31 3.08 -14.43
N ARG A 35 -5.09 2.06 -14.73
CA ARG A 35 -5.94 1.38 -13.75
C ARG A 35 -5.12 0.42 -12.89
N PHE A 36 -5.41 0.40 -11.60
CA PHE A 36 -4.84 -0.53 -10.64
C PHE A 36 -5.80 -0.66 -9.46
N GLU A 37 -5.72 -1.78 -8.75
CA GLU A 37 -6.54 -2.03 -7.57
C GLU A 37 -5.94 -1.40 -6.30
N PRO A 38 -6.74 -1.10 -5.27
CA PRO A 38 -6.22 -0.60 -3.99
C PRO A 38 -5.34 -1.66 -3.31
N HIS A 39 -4.08 -1.31 -3.03
CA HIS A 39 -3.13 -2.22 -2.39
C HIS A 39 -2.06 -1.49 -1.57
N ILE A 40 -1.47 -2.20 -0.60
CA ILE A 40 -0.19 -1.87 0.02
C ILE A 40 0.87 -2.81 -0.55
N THR A 41 1.97 -2.25 -1.08
CA THR A 41 3.13 -3.07 -1.43
C THR A 41 3.86 -3.47 -0.15
N ILE A 42 3.82 -4.76 0.19
CA ILE A 42 4.45 -5.33 1.38
C ILE A 42 5.96 -5.48 1.18
N THR A 43 6.36 -5.96 0.01
CA THR A 43 7.76 -5.96 -0.43
C THR A 43 7.80 -6.10 -1.96
N ASN A 44 8.95 -5.82 -2.56
CA ASN A 44 9.20 -5.94 -3.99
C ASN A 44 10.50 -6.73 -4.25
N ASN A 45 10.73 -7.06 -5.51
CA ASN A 45 11.87 -7.88 -5.96
C ASN A 45 11.88 -9.27 -5.31
N LEU A 46 10.70 -9.89 -5.20
CA LEU A 46 10.59 -11.28 -4.76
C LEU A 46 11.37 -12.20 -5.69
N VAL A 47 12.17 -13.08 -5.11
CA VAL A 47 12.79 -14.23 -5.77
C VAL A 47 11.71 -15.29 -5.93
N CYS A 48 11.15 -15.38 -7.13
CA CYS A 48 10.06 -16.29 -7.48
C CYS A 48 10.23 -16.71 -8.94
N ASN A 49 10.59 -17.97 -9.17
CA ASN A 49 10.96 -18.46 -10.51
C ASN A 49 9.84 -19.30 -11.15
N ASP A 50 9.00 -19.92 -10.33
CA ASP A 50 7.98 -20.86 -10.78
C ASP A 50 6.69 -20.75 -9.93
N PRO A 51 5.60 -21.41 -10.35
CA PRO A 51 4.33 -21.39 -9.60
C PRO A 51 4.42 -21.98 -8.18
N ASP A 52 5.36 -22.88 -7.88
CA ASP A 52 5.51 -23.43 -6.54
C ASP A 52 6.07 -22.39 -5.57
N ASP A 53 6.98 -21.53 -6.03
CA ASP A 53 7.46 -20.38 -5.27
C ASP A 53 6.32 -19.41 -4.93
N VAL A 54 5.40 -19.15 -5.87
CA VAL A 54 4.19 -18.35 -5.61
C VAL A 54 3.37 -18.95 -4.47
N ASN A 55 3.14 -20.27 -4.51
CA ASN A 55 2.39 -20.97 -3.46
C ASN A 55 3.10 -20.93 -2.10
N LYS A 56 4.42 -21.08 -2.06
CA LYS A 56 5.21 -20.96 -0.82
C LYS A 56 5.08 -19.55 -0.22
N ILE A 57 5.20 -18.51 -1.04
CA ILE A 57 5.07 -17.11 -0.61
C ILE A 57 3.69 -16.89 0.03
N LEU A 58 2.63 -17.28 -0.68
CA LEU A 58 1.25 -17.11 -0.20
C LEU A 58 0.96 -17.93 1.07
N THR A 59 1.49 -19.15 1.16
CA THR A 59 1.38 -20.00 2.36
C THR A 59 2.04 -19.34 3.57
N SER A 60 3.21 -18.71 3.38
CA SER A 60 3.89 -17.96 4.43
C SER A 60 3.12 -16.71 4.85
N CYS A 61 2.44 -16.03 3.92
CA CYS A 61 1.53 -14.92 4.28
C CYS A 61 0.40 -15.39 5.21
N VAL A 62 -0.25 -16.52 4.86
CA VAL A 62 -1.31 -17.12 5.70
C VAL A 62 -0.77 -17.48 7.08
N ALA A 63 0.39 -18.13 7.15
CA ALA A 63 1.02 -18.51 8.43
C ALA A 63 1.38 -17.27 9.28
N ALA A 64 1.95 -16.24 8.66
CA ALA A 64 2.31 -14.99 9.33
C ALA A 64 1.06 -14.31 9.92
N VAL A 65 -0.03 -14.23 9.17
CA VAL A 65 -1.29 -13.64 9.66
C VAL A 65 -1.93 -14.50 10.75
N GLN A 66 -1.96 -15.81 10.59
CA GLN A 66 -2.52 -16.72 11.61
C GLN A 66 -1.80 -16.57 12.95
N SER A 67 -0.48 -16.32 12.94
CA SER A 67 0.30 -16.11 14.17
C SER A 67 -0.11 -14.85 14.96
N ILE A 68 -0.62 -13.82 14.27
CA ILE A 68 -1.03 -12.55 14.90
C ILE A 68 -2.55 -12.44 15.08
N LYS A 69 -3.35 -13.30 14.43
CA LYS A 69 -4.82 -13.25 14.45
C LYS A 69 -5.42 -13.19 15.87
N PRO A 70 -4.96 -13.97 16.87
CA PRO A 70 -5.48 -13.86 18.24
C PRO A 70 -5.22 -12.48 18.88
N LEU A 71 -4.11 -11.84 18.50
CA LEU A 71 -3.69 -10.53 19.02
C LEU A 71 -4.48 -9.38 18.40
N LEU A 72 -4.95 -9.55 17.15
CA LEU A 72 -5.78 -8.57 16.46
C LEU A 72 -7.21 -8.52 17.03
N GLY A 73 -7.72 -9.64 17.55
CA GLY A 73 -9.07 -9.73 18.14
C GLY A 73 -9.21 -9.32 19.61
N SER A 74 -8.10 -9.23 20.36
CA SER A 74 -8.10 -8.99 21.82
C SER A 74 -7.81 -7.53 22.22
N ALA A 75 -7.47 -6.66 21.27
CA ALA A 75 -7.21 -5.26 21.56
C ALA A 75 -8.52 -4.46 21.65
N SER A 76 -8.75 -3.81 22.79
CA SER A 76 -9.79 -2.80 23.03
C SER A 76 -9.68 -1.54 22.14
N SER A 77 -8.74 -1.53 21.20
CA SER A 77 -8.59 -0.58 20.10
C SER A 77 -8.43 -1.41 18.82
N GLY A 78 -9.51 -1.53 18.03
CA GLY A 78 -9.61 -2.39 16.84
C GLY A 78 -8.34 -2.43 15.99
N GLY A 79 -7.61 -3.55 16.05
CA GLY A 79 -6.29 -3.76 15.46
C GLY A 79 -6.31 -3.78 13.94
N GLN A 80 -6.47 -2.60 13.33
CA GLN A 80 -6.39 -2.40 11.89
C GLN A 80 -4.93 -2.47 11.46
N LEU A 81 -4.60 -3.40 10.56
CA LEU A 81 -3.26 -3.51 9.99
C LEU A 81 -2.95 -2.29 9.12
N VAL A 82 -3.96 -1.78 8.41
CA VAL A 82 -3.86 -0.61 7.55
C VAL A 82 -4.87 0.44 7.99
N SER A 83 -4.36 1.62 8.34
CA SER A 83 -5.12 2.84 8.60
C SER A 83 -4.29 4.04 8.14
N PHE A 84 -4.92 5.16 7.80
CA PHE A 84 -4.26 6.28 7.15
C PHE A 84 -4.04 7.48 8.07
N LYS A 85 -2.86 8.10 7.96
CA LYS A 85 -2.47 9.27 8.77
C LYS A 85 -2.34 10.55 7.95
N ARG A 86 -1.90 10.45 6.70
CA ARG A 86 -1.56 11.60 5.84
C ARG A 86 -1.87 11.28 4.38
N CYS A 87 -2.04 12.32 3.58
CA CYS A 87 -2.01 12.23 2.13
C CYS A 87 -0.86 13.09 1.62
N SER A 88 -0.13 12.63 0.59
CA SER A 88 0.91 13.45 -0.04
C SER A 88 0.86 13.39 -1.55
N VAL A 89 1.36 14.47 -2.18
CA VAL A 89 1.54 14.60 -3.61
C VAL A 89 3.03 14.61 -3.92
N GLY A 90 3.51 13.59 -4.62
CA GLY A 90 4.92 13.41 -4.95
C GLY A 90 5.30 13.88 -6.35
N LYS A 91 6.61 13.85 -6.62
CA LYS A 91 7.17 14.21 -7.93
C LYS A 91 7.16 13.05 -8.92
N LYS A 92 7.34 11.82 -8.42
CA LYS A 92 7.53 10.59 -9.21
C LYS A 92 6.21 9.99 -9.68
N PHE A 93 6.28 9.14 -10.71
CA PHE A 93 5.14 8.44 -11.28
C PHE A 93 4.36 7.61 -10.27
N PHE A 94 5.03 6.70 -9.57
CA PHE A 94 4.40 5.78 -8.60
C PHE A 94 4.01 6.43 -7.26
N ASP A 95 4.61 7.56 -6.91
CA ASP A 95 4.33 8.25 -5.64
C ASP A 95 3.51 9.54 -5.88
N LYS A 96 2.69 9.59 -6.94
CA LYS A 96 2.06 10.84 -7.37
C LYS A 96 1.03 11.36 -6.37
N VAL A 97 0.05 10.56 -5.99
CA VAL A 97 -0.86 10.83 -4.87
C VAL A 97 -0.95 9.57 -4.03
N VAL A 98 -0.60 9.66 -2.75
CA VAL A 98 -0.57 8.49 -1.86
C VAL A 98 -1.20 8.80 -0.51
N LEU A 99 -1.88 7.80 0.06
CA LEU A 99 -2.30 7.78 1.46
C LEU A 99 -1.21 7.07 2.28
N GLU A 100 -0.55 7.80 3.17
CA GLU A 100 0.48 7.27 4.06
C GLU A 100 -0.18 6.58 5.26
N CYS A 101 0.26 5.36 5.57
CA CYS A 101 -0.32 4.58 6.65
C CYS A 101 0.25 4.96 8.03
N HIS A 102 -0.53 4.72 9.08
CA HIS A 102 -0.02 4.60 10.43
C HIS A 102 0.98 3.44 10.51
N GLU A 103 2.01 3.60 11.33
CA GLU A 103 2.94 2.51 11.61
C GLU A 103 2.22 1.46 12.43
N ASN A 104 2.08 0.27 11.87
CA ASN A 104 1.54 -0.88 12.55
C ASN A 104 2.64 -1.94 12.70
N ARG A 105 2.99 -2.27 13.95
CA ARG A 105 4.07 -3.23 14.23
C ARG A 105 3.87 -4.58 13.54
N TYR A 106 2.63 -5.05 13.44
CA TYR A 106 2.33 -6.35 12.81
C TYR A 106 2.49 -6.28 11.30
N LEU A 107 2.04 -5.21 10.66
CA LEU A 107 2.25 -5.00 9.22
C LEU A 107 3.75 -4.91 8.89
N ILE A 108 4.51 -4.16 9.71
CA ILE A 108 5.97 -4.04 9.58
C ILE A 108 6.64 -5.41 9.79
N SER A 109 6.23 -6.19 10.79
CA SER A 109 6.76 -7.53 11.01
C SER A 109 6.47 -8.48 9.85
N ILE A 110 5.26 -8.45 9.28
CA ILE A 110 4.92 -9.23 8.08
C ILE A 110 5.85 -8.82 6.92
N ALA A 111 5.99 -7.51 6.65
CA ALA A 111 6.85 -7.02 5.58
C ALA A 111 8.32 -7.45 5.77
N GLN A 112 8.84 -7.36 6.99
CA GLN A 112 10.19 -7.81 7.33
C GLN A 112 10.36 -9.30 7.07
N ILE A 113 9.46 -10.15 7.59
CA ILE A 113 9.53 -11.61 7.44
C ILE A 113 9.47 -12.00 5.96
N MET A 114 8.53 -11.42 5.21
CA MET A 114 8.39 -11.73 3.79
C MET A 114 9.62 -11.29 2.98
N ARG A 115 10.20 -10.14 3.30
CA ARG A 115 11.44 -9.69 2.67
C ARG A 115 12.63 -10.59 3.04
N GLU A 116 12.76 -10.92 4.31
CA GLU A 116 13.80 -11.82 4.80
C GLU A 116 13.77 -13.15 4.07
N LEU A 117 12.59 -13.76 3.94
CA LEU A 117 12.40 -15.08 3.34
C LEU A 117 12.55 -15.11 1.81
N TYR A 118 12.08 -14.05 1.12
CA TYR A 118 11.87 -14.12 -0.34
C TYR A 118 12.57 -13.02 -1.14
N VAL A 119 13.35 -12.15 -0.53
CA VAL A 119 14.12 -11.11 -1.24
C VAL A 119 15.60 -11.20 -0.91
N GLU A 120 15.94 -11.38 0.36
CA GLU A 120 17.33 -11.38 0.80
C GLU A 120 17.99 -12.76 0.58
N ILE A 121 18.92 -12.81 -0.37
CA ILE A 121 19.56 -14.08 -0.83
C ILE A 121 20.77 -14.50 0.01
N ASP A 122 21.53 -13.54 0.56
CA ASP A 122 22.69 -13.85 1.41
C ASP A 122 22.25 -14.24 2.82
N ASP A 123 22.39 -15.53 3.14
CA ASP A 123 21.99 -16.13 4.41
C ASP A 123 22.67 -15.52 5.64
N THR A 124 23.90 -15.03 5.51
CA THR A 124 24.66 -14.49 6.64
C THR A 124 24.14 -13.14 7.10
N SER A 125 23.51 -12.38 6.20
CA SER A 125 23.05 -11.01 6.45
C SER A 125 21.56 -10.80 6.25
N ARG A 126 20.81 -11.81 5.78
CA ARG A 126 19.40 -11.67 5.37
C ARG A 126 18.52 -11.04 6.45
N SER A 127 18.58 -11.54 7.69
CA SER A 127 17.74 -11.05 8.79
C SER A 127 18.07 -9.60 9.15
N GLN A 128 19.37 -9.25 9.17
CA GLN A 128 19.82 -7.90 9.47
C GLN A 128 19.42 -6.90 8.36
N ARG A 129 19.56 -7.29 7.10
CA ARG A 129 19.19 -6.46 5.95
C ARG A 129 17.68 -6.24 5.89
N ALA A 130 16.89 -7.29 6.06
CA ALA A 130 15.42 -7.18 6.11
C ALA A 130 14.95 -6.30 7.27
N ALA A 131 15.51 -6.45 8.47
CA ALA A 131 15.17 -5.62 9.63
C ALA A 131 15.56 -4.15 9.45
N THR A 132 16.73 -3.89 8.84
CA THR A 132 17.19 -2.53 8.52
C THR A 132 16.24 -1.88 7.52
N TRP A 133 15.92 -2.57 6.43
CA TRP A 133 14.96 -2.11 5.43
C TRP A 133 13.58 -1.84 6.05
N ALA A 134 13.05 -2.74 6.88
CA ALA A 134 11.73 -2.60 7.49
C ALA A 134 11.64 -1.36 8.42
N ARG A 135 12.74 -1.02 9.10
CA ARG A 135 12.82 0.16 9.96
C ARG A 135 13.03 1.45 9.16
N ASP A 136 13.99 1.45 8.26
CA ASP A 136 14.54 2.67 7.68
C ASP A 136 13.87 3.05 6.35
N GLU A 137 13.37 2.06 5.60
CA GLU A 137 12.88 2.23 4.23
C GLU A 137 11.41 1.86 4.04
N PHE A 138 10.89 0.87 4.76
CA PHE A 138 9.49 0.46 4.61
C PHE A 138 8.55 1.57 5.11
N ARG A 139 7.82 2.18 4.17
CA ARG A 139 6.84 3.24 4.41
C ARG A 139 5.52 2.81 3.78
N PRO A 140 4.66 2.06 4.52
CA PRO A 140 3.41 1.56 3.97
C PRO A 140 2.53 2.72 3.53
N HIS A 141 2.08 2.65 2.28
CA HIS A 141 1.22 3.65 1.67
C HIS A 141 0.33 2.98 0.62
N LEU A 142 -0.83 3.57 0.39
CA LEU A 142 -1.72 3.20 -0.71
C LEU A 142 -1.63 4.28 -1.78
N SER A 143 -1.36 3.86 -3.01
CA SER A 143 -1.36 4.77 -4.16
C SER A 143 -2.79 5.08 -4.57
N LEU A 144 -3.08 6.35 -4.84
CA LEU A 144 -4.37 6.82 -5.34
C LEU A 144 -4.30 7.27 -6.80
N LEU A 145 -3.10 7.64 -7.27
CA LEU A 145 -2.87 8.11 -8.62
C LEU A 145 -1.43 7.79 -9.04
N TYR A 146 -1.26 7.32 -10.27
CA TYR A 146 0.02 7.31 -10.97
C TYR A 146 -0.01 8.29 -12.14
N SER A 147 0.97 9.19 -12.24
CA SER A 147 1.02 10.15 -13.35
C SER A 147 2.40 10.76 -13.49
N GLU A 148 2.80 11.06 -14.73
CA GLU A 148 3.99 11.86 -15.04
C GLU A 148 3.77 13.36 -14.82
N THR A 149 2.52 13.78 -14.57
CA THR A 149 2.19 15.20 -14.41
C THR A 149 2.89 15.78 -13.17
N TYR A 150 3.82 16.69 -13.39
CA TYR A 150 4.48 17.45 -12.35
C TYR A 150 4.90 18.84 -12.86
N PRO A 151 4.64 19.91 -12.10
CA PRO A 151 3.82 19.97 -10.89
C PRO A 151 2.33 19.78 -11.19
N ILE A 152 1.56 19.27 -10.23
CA ILE A 152 0.10 19.32 -10.29
C ILE A 152 -0.35 20.76 -10.04
N SER A 153 -1.23 21.31 -10.89
CA SER A 153 -1.72 22.68 -10.73
C SER A 153 -2.55 22.85 -9.45
N GLN A 154 -2.61 24.07 -8.90
CA GLN A 154 -3.39 24.36 -7.70
C GLN A 154 -4.89 24.04 -7.86
N ALA A 155 -5.44 24.18 -9.07
CA ALA A 155 -6.82 23.80 -9.35
C ALA A 155 -7.03 22.29 -9.20
N PHE A 156 -6.15 21.47 -9.78
CA PHE A 156 -6.22 20.01 -9.63
C PHE A 156 -5.96 19.57 -8.19
N LEU A 157 -5.03 20.22 -7.47
CA LEU A 157 -4.78 19.92 -6.06
C LEU A 157 -6.03 20.11 -5.18
N ARG A 158 -6.82 21.16 -5.41
CA ARG A 158 -8.09 21.37 -4.69
C ARG A 158 -9.11 20.28 -5.01
N ILE A 159 -9.17 19.84 -6.27
CA ILE A 159 -10.09 18.76 -6.67
C ILE A 159 -9.65 17.42 -6.05
N ILE A 160 -8.35 17.12 -6.05
CA ILE A 160 -7.79 15.93 -5.38
C ILE A 160 -8.14 15.97 -3.89
N GLN A 161 -7.89 17.10 -3.24
CA GLN A 161 -8.20 17.29 -1.83
C GLN A 161 -9.69 17.01 -1.55
N GLN A 162 -10.59 17.69 -2.27
CA GLN A 162 -12.04 17.54 -2.09
C GLN A 162 -12.48 16.08 -2.26
N ARG A 163 -12.00 15.38 -3.31
CA ARG A 163 -12.39 13.98 -3.57
C ARG A 163 -11.93 13.04 -2.46
N ILE A 164 -10.75 13.28 -1.87
CA ILE A 164 -10.27 12.49 -0.74
C ILE A 164 -11.07 12.79 0.53
N GLU A 165 -11.36 14.07 0.80
CA GLU A 165 -12.18 14.49 1.94
C GLU A 165 -13.58 13.86 1.87
N ASP A 166 -14.23 13.91 0.70
CA ASP A 166 -15.57 13.34 0.46
C ASP A 166 -15.57 11.82 0.59
N ALA A 167 -14.59 11.12 0.00
CA ALA A 167 -14.56 9.66 -0.01
C ALA A 167 -14.20 9.05 1.36
N LEU A 168 -13.34 9.72 2.14
CA LEU A 168 -12.85 9.21 3.41
C LEU A 168 -13.57 9.81 4.63
N ASP A 169 -14.48 10.76 4.42
CA ASP A 169 -15.19 11.52 5.46
C ASP A 169 -14.22 12.16 6.47
N VAL A 170 -13.24 12.90 5.95
CA VAL A 170 -12.21 13.60 6.74
C VAL A 170 -11.96 15.00 6.20
N GLN A 171 -11.29 15.85 6.98
CA GLN A 171 -10.73 17.11 6.50
C GLN A 171 -9.21 17.01 6.33
N LEU A 172 -8.70 17.58 5.24
CA LEU A 172 -7.28 17.60 4.93
C LEU A 172 -6.68 18.98 5.27
N ARG A 173 -5.82 18.99 6.29
CA ARG A 173 -5.10 20.20 6.68
C ARG A 173 -3.73 20.23 6.01
N SER A 174 -3.47 21.26 5.20
CA SER A 174 -2.15 21.44 4.56
C SER A 174 -1.04 21.48 5.60
N LEU A 175 0.01 20.69 5.35
CA LEU A 175 1.25 20.76 6.10
C LEU A 175 2.19 21.77 5.41
N PRO A 176 3.05 22.45 6.18
CA PRO A 176 4.09 23.29 5.59
C PRO A 176 4.99 22.44 4.70
N ALA A 177 5.49 23.04 3.62
CA ALA A 177 6.40 22.36 2.71
C ALA A 177 7.67 21.95 3.46
N THR A 178 7.76 20.67 3.81
CA THR A 178 9.01 20.07 4.25
C THR A 178 9.80 19.76 3.00
N GLY A 179 10.86 20.52 2.71
CA GLY A 179 11.70 20.31 1.52
C GLY A 179 12.00 18.82 1.26
N GLY A 180 12.01 18.40 0.00
CA GLY A 180 12.19 16.99 -0.39
C GLY A 180 11.48 16.61 -1.70
N ASP A 181 11.17 15.32 -1.85
CA ASP A 181 10.53 14.70 -3.03
C ASP A 181 8.99 14.88 -3.08
N ARG A 182 8.44 15.79 -2.28
CA ARG A 182 6.99 16.07 -2.18
C ARG A 182 6.68 17.47 -2.70
N GLN A 183 5.59 17.59 -3.44
CA GLN A 183 5.00 18.87 -3.83
C GLN A 183 4.12 19.44 -2.71
N LEU A 184 3.30 18.58 -2.10
CA LEU A 184 2.34 18.95 -1.07
C LEU A 184 2.08 17.77 -0.14
N ALA A 185 1.70 18.05 1.10
CA ALA A 185 1.24 17.05 2.04
C ALA A 185 0.09 17.60 2.88
N TRP A 186 -0.84 16.73 3.24
CA TRP A 186 -1.96 17.01 4.10
C TRP A 186 -1.97 16.04 5.29
N GLN A 187 -2.32 16.58 6.45
CA GLN A 187 -2.67 15.81 7.63
C GLN A 187 -4.17 15.58 7.63
N LEU A 188 -4.60 14.33 7.85
CA LEU A 188 -6.01 14.02 8.05
C LEU A 188 -6.43 14.49 9.45
N SER A 189 -7.59 15.14 9.55
CA SER A 189 -8.16 15.66 10.81
C SER A 189 -8.45 14.56 11.82
N THR A 190 -8.86 13.40 11.32
CA THR A 190 -9.29 12.21 12.05
C THR A 190 -8.81 10.98 11.30
N THR A 191 -8.72 9.83 11.98
CA THR A 191 -8.46 8.56 11.30
C THR A 191 -9.71 8.17 10.49
N PRO A 192 -9.60 7.95 9.16
CA PRO A 192 -10.73 7.50 8.36
C PRO A 192 -11.30 6.18 8.89
N THR A 193 -12.61 6.00 8.73
CA THR A 193 -13.24 4.69 8.91
C THR A 193 -12.74 3.68 7.88
N CYS A 194 -12.37 4.17 6.69
CA CYS A 194 -11.75 3.39 5.62
C CYS A 194 -10.36 2.87 6.04
N SER A 195 -10.32 1.60 6.39
CA SER A 195 -9.18 0.89 6.97
C SER A 195 -9.43 -0.61 6.81
N TRP A 196 -8.38 -1.43 6.88
CA TRP A 196 -8.57 -2.89 6.85
C TRP A 196 -7.51 -3.67 7.62
N SER A 197 -7.89 -4.90 7.92
CA SER A 197 -7.10 -5.92 8.60
C SER A 197 -7.63 -7.24 8.06
N LEU A 198 -8.25 -8.06 8.91
CA LEU A 198 -8.89 -9.30 8.50
C LEU A 198 -10.40 -9.07 8.36
N PRO A 199 -11.02 -9.53 7.26
CA PRO A 199 -10.41 -10.24 6.12
C PRO A 199 -9.57 -9.33 5.21
N GLY A 200 -8.50 -9.86 4.62
CA GLY A 200 -7.69 -9.20 3.60
C GLY A 200 -7.15 -10.20 2.56
N THR A 201 -6.56 -9.70 1.47
CA THR A 201 -6.07 -10.56 0.38
C THR A 201 -4.61 -10.27 0.09
N PHE A 202 -3.76 -11.29 0.09
CA PHE A 202 -2.40 -11.19 -0.44
C PHE A 202 -2.36 -11.58 -1.91
N LYS A 203 -1.57 -10.85 -2.70
CA LYS A 203 -1.35 -11.13 -4.13
C LYS A 203 0.13 -11.10 -4.47
N VAL A 204 0.61 -12.08 -5.22
CA VAL A 204 1.93 -12.04 -5.86
C VAL A 204 1.73 -11.49 -7.27
N VAL A 205 2.38 -10.37 -7.59
CA VAL A 205 2.14 -9.63 -8.82
C VAL A 205 3.44 -9.45 -9.59
N LYS A 206 3.40 -9.79 -10.88
CA LYS A 206 4.47 -9.54 -11.83
C LYS A 206 4.32 -8.13 -12.41
N CYS A 207 5.21 -7.24 -12.00
CA CYS A 207 5.22 -5.83 -12.35
C CYS A 207 6.17 -5.58 -13.54
N GLU A 208 5.88 -6.18 -14.70
CA GLU A 208 6.62 -5.95 -15.94
C GLU A 208 5.73 -5.27 -16.98
N GLY A 209 6.24 -4.24 -17.65
CA GLY A 209 5.48 -3.49 -18.65
C GLY A 209 4.55 -2.42 -18.06
N PRO A 210 3.58 -1.93 -18.87
CA PRO A 210 2.52 -1.01 -18.42
C PRO A 210 1.77 -1.54 -17.20
N VAL A 211 1.34 -0.64 -16.31
CA VAL A 211 0.70 -1.00 -15.03
C VAL A 211 -0.60 -1.79 -15.23
N ASP A 212 -1.35 -1.46 -16.27
CA ASP A 212 -2.60 -2.14 -16.68
C ASP A 212 -2.36 -3.54 -17.26
N GLU A 213 -1.10 -3.88 -17.61
CA GLU A 213 -0.70 -5.20 -18.07
C GLU A 213 -0.06 -6.05 -16.96
N TRP A 214 0.07 -5.53 -15.74
CA TRP A 214 0.65 -6.28 -14.63
C TRP A 214 -0.19 -7.52 -14.28
N GLN A 215 0.51 -8.63 -14.07
CA GLN A 215 -0.13 -9.94 -13.94
C GLN A 215 -0.14 -10.42 -12.49
N VAL A 216 -1.32 -10.74 -11.96
CA VAL A 216 -1.44 -11.47 -10.68
C VAL A 216 -1.05 -12.92 -10.92
N LEU A 217 0.06 -13.36 -10.33
CA LEU A 217 0.57 -14.73 -10.42
C LEU A 217 -0.15 -15.69 -9.46
N GLY A 218 -0.64 -15.16 -8.34
CA GLY A 218 -1.41 -15.92 -7.36
C GLY A 218 -1.98 -15.03 -6.28
N ARG A 219 -2.99 -15.53 -5.56
CA ARG A 219 -3.65 -14.82 -4.46
C ARG A 219 -4.11 -15.75 -3.35
N THR A 220 -4.20 -15.24 -2.12
CA THR A 220 -4.82 -15.92 -0.99
C THR A 220 -5.52 -14.93 -0.08
N ASP A 221 -6.68 -15.31 0.45
CA ASP A 221 -7.39 -14.56 1.47
C ASP A 221 -6.92 -14.98 2.87
N VAL A 222 -6.97 -14.05 3.83
CA VAL A 222 -6.50 -14.22 5.23
C VAL A 222 -7.46 -13.63 6.26
#